data_AF-A0A2S4W2Z2-F1
#
_entry.id   AF-A0A2S4W2Z2-F1
#
_cell.length_a   1.000
_cell.length_b   1.000
_cell.length_c   1.000
_cell.angle_alpha   90.00
_cell.angle_beta   90.00
_cell.angle_gamma   90.00
#
_symmetry.space_group_name_H-M   'P 1'
#
loop_
_entity.id
_entity.type
_entity.pdbx_description
1 polymer ?
#
loop_
_entity_poly.entity_id
_entity_poly.type
_entity_poly.pdbx_seq_one_letter_code
_entity_poly.pdbx_strand_id
1 'polypeptide(L)'
;MASGSIGIHSSHIISQKIYQLLSKLNAQLSTFEAEEAEIADAELLASSPHARPCHRPAYRKLAFENALKQSEEKKNLAEDVYNAAMLAKQSASGGGEPASSEPAEPAEEAEAEEAAPLSPETTTASNTGNGSKPMSRIKKLDAFLTRLESGKGMTKTFAPDRQSPSYGRWSLRAGTFEPGRAKPAP
;
A
#
# COMPACT_ATOMS: atom_id res chain seq x y z
N MET A 1 31.40 -51.75 -41.98
CA MET A 1 31.56 -50.31 -42.23
C MET A 1 30.32 -49.61 -41.67
N ALA A 2 30.40 -49.11 -40.44
CA ALA A 2 29.31 -48.38 -39.80
C ALA A 2 29.77 -46.93 -39.64
N SER A 3 29.35 -46.07 -40.56
CA SER A 3 29.58 -44.64 -40.45
C SER A 3 28.37 -43.89 -40.97
N GLY A 4 27.85 -42.98 -40.14
CA GLY A 4 26.99 -41.90 -40.57
C GLY A 4 25.52 -42.01 -40.15
N SER A 5 25.17 -41.67 -38.90
CA SER A 5 23.80 -41.20 -38.57
C SER A 5 23.64 -40.41 -37.26
N ILE A 6 24.72 -39.97 -36.60
CA ILE A 6 24.61 -39.36 -35.26
C ILE A 6 24.55 -37.82 -35.28
N GLY A 7 24.84 -37.16 -36.41
CA GLY A 7 24.95 -35.70 -36.49
C GLY A 7 23.67 -34.91 -36.79
N ILE A 8 22.61 -35.54 -37.31
CA ILE A 8 21.42 -34.82 -37.85
C ILE A 8 20.28 -34.74 -36.80
N HIS A 9 20.27 -35.64 -35.82
CA HIS A 9 19.17 -35.75 -34.86
C HIS A 9 19.18 -34.63 -33.81
N SER A 10 20.36 -34.09 -33.45
CA SER A 10 20.49 -33.05 -32.42
C SER A 10 19.95 -31.68 -32.86
N SER A 11 20.27 -31.24 -34.07
CA SER A 11 19.80 -29.96 -34.62
C SER A 11 18.29 -29.95 -34.84
N HIS A 12 17.72 -31.06 -35.32
CA HIS A 12 16.28 -31.19 -35.52
C HIS A 12 15.50 -31.10 -34.20
N ILE A 13 15.99 -31.72 -33.13
CA ILE A 13 15.37 -31.66 -31.80
C ILE A 13 15.44 -30.24 -31.22
N ILE A 14 16.56 -29.53 -31.42
CA ILE A 14 16.70 -28.13 -30.97
C ILE A 14 15.74 -27.21 -31.73
N SER A 15 15.65 -27.34 -33.05
CA SER A 15 14.72 -26.56 -33.87
C SER A 15 13.27 -26.80 -33.44
N GLN A 16 12.85 -28.06 -33.26
CA GLN A 16 11.48 -28.36 -32.81
C GLN A 16 11.15 -27.75 -31.43
N LYS A 17 12.08 -27.79 -30.48
CA LYS A 17 11.89 -27.17 -29.16
C LYS A 17 11.75 -25.64 -29.26
N ILE A 18 12.55 -25.00 -30.12
CA ILE A 18 12.47 -23.56 -30.37
C ILE A 18 11.12 -23.21 -31.00
N TYR A 19 10.66 -23.96 -32.01
CA TYR A 19 9.34 -23.74 -32.62
C TYR A 19 8.20 -23.87 -31.61
N GLN A 20 8.24 -24.88 -30.73
CA GLN A 20 7.24 -25.03 -29.68
C GLN A 20 7.28 -23.87 -28.66
N LEU A 21 8.47 -23.38 -28.31
CA LEU A 21 8.60 -22.23 -27.42
C LEU A 21 8.04 -20.96 -28.07
N LEU A 22 8.42 -20.68 -29.32
CA LEU A 22 7.91 -19.52 -30.07
C LEU A 22 6.40 -19.57 -30.23
N SER A 23 5.84 -20.75 -30.53
CA SER A 23 4.38 -20.93 -30.61
C SER A 23 3.70 -20.63 -29.27
N LYS A 24 4.25 -21.11 -28.14
CA LYS A 24 3.71 -20.81 -26.80
C LYS A 24 3.77 -19.32 -26.48
N LEU A 25 4.89 -18.66 -26.78
CA LEU A 25 5.02 -17.21 -26.53
C LEU A 25 4.06 -16.41 -27.41
N ASN A 26 3.89 -16.80 -28.67
CA ASN A 26 2.95 -16.13 -29.57
C ASN A 26 1.50 -16.30 -29.12
N ALA A 27 1.14 -17.50 -28.62
CA ALA A 27 -0.17 -17.72 -28.01
C ALA A 27 -0.37 -16.86 -26.75
N GLN A 28 0.65 -16.72 -25.90
CA GLN A 28 0.59 -15.84 -24.73
C GLN A 28 0.42 -14.36 -25.11
N LEU A 29 1.15 -13.88 -26.12
CA LEU A 29 1.00 -12.52 -26.63
C LEU A 29 -0.42 -12.30 -27.14
N SER A 30 -0.95 -13.23 -27.94
CA SER A 30 -2.32 -13.15 -28.45
C SER A 30 -3.35 -13.11 -27.30
N THR A 31 -3.15 -13.86 -26.21
CA THR A 31 -4.05 -13.78 -25.05
C THR A 31 -3.98 -12.43 -24.34
N PHE A 32 -2.78 -11.84 -24.21
CA PHE A 32 -2.64 -10.51 -23.60
C PHE A 32 -3.27 -9.41 -24.46
N GLU A 33 -3.08 -9.47 -25.78
CA GLU A 33 -3.71 -8.53 -26.72
C GLU A 33 -5.24 -8.60 -26.65
N ALA A 34 -5.80 -9.82 -26.55
CA ALA A 34 -7.24 -10.01 -26.40
C ALA A 34 -7.77 -9.45 -25.06
N GLU A 35 -7.04 -9.64 -23.96
CA GLU A 35 -7.40 -9.08 -22.64
C GLU A 35 -7.26 -7.55 -22.60
N GLU A 36 -6.34 -6.97 -23.37
CA GLU A 36 -6.21 -5.52 -23.51
C GLU A 36 -7.30 -4.89 -24.39
N ALA A 37 -7.78 -5.63 -25.39
CA ALA A 37 -8.89 -5.22 -26.25
C ALA A 37 -10.27 -5.43 -25.58
N GLU A 38 -10.33 -6.13 -24.45
CA GLU A 38 -11.54 -6.27 -23.65
C GLU A 38 -12.04 -4.89 -23.20
N ILE A 39 -13.33 -4.63 -23.37
CA ILE A 39 -13.96 -3.39 -22.89
C ILE A 39 -14.32 -3.60 -21.42
N ALA A 40 -13.74 -2.79 -20.53
CA ALA A 40 -14.00 -2.87 -19.10
C ALA A 40 -15.42 -2.36 -18.78
N ASP A 41 -16.14 -3.12 -17.93
CA ASP A 41 -17.40 -2.69 -17.36
C ASP A 41 -17.16 -1.75 -16.17
N ALA A 42 -17.60 -0.50 -16.30
CA ALA A 42 -17.45 0.51 -15.27
C ALA A 42 -18.27 0.19 -14.00
N GLU A 43 -19.43 -0.47 -14.15
CA GLU A 43 -20.31 -0.80 -13.02
C GLU A 43 -19.71 -1.90 -12.15
N LEU A 44 -19.08 -2.89 -12.79
CA LEU A 44 -18.37 -3.96 -12.08
C LEU A 44 -17.20 -3.41 -11.26
N LEU A 45 -16.44 -2.46 -11.82
CA LEU A 45 -15.33 -1.85 -11.10
C LEU A 45 -15.80 -1.04 -9.89
N ALA A 46 -16.92 -0.33 -10.02
CA ALA A 46 -17.48 0.47 -8.92
C ALA A 46 -18.10 -0.40 -7.81
N SER A 47 -18.84 -1.45 -8.20
CA SER A 47 -19.54 -2.33 -7.24
C SER A 47 -18.62 -3.34 -6.56
N SER A 48 -17.62 -3.86 -7.27
CA SER A 48 -16.74 -4.91 -6.76
C SER A 48 -15.29 -4.73 -7.24
N PRO A 49 -14.57 -3.70 -6.75
CA PRO A 49 -13.23 -3.35 -7.22
C PRO A 49 -12.16 -4.42 -6.97
N HIS A 50 -12.43 -5.38 -6.07
CA HIS A 50 -11.48 -6.45 -5.73
C HIS A 50 -11.77 -7.76 -6.49
N ALA A 51 -12.79 -7.78 -7.35
CA ALA A 51 -13.11 -8.95 -8.14
C ALA A 51 -11.95 -9.31 -9.09
N ARG A 52 -11.82 -10.61 -9.38
CA ARG A 52 -10.79 -11.12 -10.30
C ARG A 52 -10.77 -10.39 -11.66
N PRO A 53 -11.92 -10.10 -12.31
CA PRO A 53 -11.93 -9.36 -13.58
C PRO A 53 -11.35 -7.94 -13.45
N CYS A 54 -11.55 -7.26 -12.32
CA CYS A 54 -11.03 -5.90 -12.10
C CYS A 54 -9.50 -5.82 -12.04
N HIS A 55 -8.82 -6.96 -11.90
CA HIS A 55 -7.36 -7.05 -11.99
C HIS A 55 -6.86 -7.24 -13.43
N ARG A 56 -7.73 -7.33 -14.44
CA ARG A 56 -7.31 -7.39 -15.85
C ARG A 56 -6.79 -6.03 -16.36
N PRO A 57 -5.97 -6.00 -17.42
CA PRO A 57 -5.41 -4.76 -17.97
C PRO A 57 -6.45 -3.69 -18.27
N ALA A 58 -7.56 -4.04 -18.92
CA ALA A 58 -8.63 -3.11 -19.27
C ALA A 58 -9.22 -2.37 -18.06
N TYR A 59 -9.51 -3.11 -16.97
CA TYR A 59 -10.07 -2.54 -15.75
C TYR A 59 -9.06 -1.68 -14.98
N ARG A 60 -7.77 -2.06 -15.01
CA ARG A 60 -6.71 -1.23 -14.44
C ARG A 60 -6.58 0.11 -15.16
N LYS A 61 -6.67 0.11 -16.50
CA LYS A 61 -6.69 1.34 -17.32
C LYS A 61 -7.87 2.22 -16.91
N LEU A 62 -9.08 1.67 -16.84
CA LEU A 62 -10.29 2.40 -16.46
C LEU A 62 -10.23 2.96 -15.02
N ALA A 63 -9.69 2.19 -14.07
CA ALA A 63 -9.50 2.65 -12.69
C ALA A 63 -8.57 3.86 -12.62
N PHE A 64 -7.48 3.85 -13.39
CA PHE A 64 -6.53 4.95 -13.45
C PHE A 64 -7.14 6.21 -14.07
N GLU A 65 -7.88 6.07 -15.18
CA GLU A 65 -8.60 7.19 -15.80
C GLU A 65 -9.62 7.82 -14.85
N ASN A 66 -10.36 6.99 -14.10
CA ASN A 66 -11.30 7.49 -13.10
C ASN A 66 -10.58 8.23 -11.97
N ALA A 67 -9.45 7.72 -11.50
CA ALA A 67 -8.65 8.39 -10.48
C ALA A 67 -8.09 9.74 -10.96
N LEU A 68 -7.66 9.83 -12.24
CA LEU A 68 -7.22 11.08 -12.83
C LEU A 68 -8.34 12.12 -12.86
N LYS A 69 -9.53 11.75 -13.34
CA LYS A 69 -10.71 12.63 -13.35
C LYS A 69 -11.04 13.16 -11.95
N GLN A 70 -11.08 12.26 -10.96
CA GLN A 70 -11.31 12.66 -9.56
C GLN A 70 -10.22 13.61 -9.03
N SER A 71 -8.98 13.45 -9.48
CA SER A 71 -7.88 14.33 -9.06
C SER A 71 -8.00 15.73 -9.67
N GLU A 72 -8.40 15.82 -10.94
CA GLU A 72 -8.62 17.10 -11.64
C GLU A 72 -9.81 17.84 -11.05
N GLU A 73 -10.91 17.15 -10.78
CA GLU A 73 -12.09 17.72 -10.11
C GLU A 73 -11.74 18.30 -8.73
N LYS A 74 -10.97 17.56 -7.93
CA LYS A 74 -10.51 18.04 -6.61
C LYS A 74 -9.59 19.25 -6.73
N LYS A 75 -8.72 19.27 -7.74
CA LYS A 75 -7.86 20.41 -8.01
C LYS A 75 -8.69 21.65 -8.37
N ASN A 76 -9.65 21.50 -9.28
CA ASN A 76 -10.53 22.61 -9.69
C ASN A 76 -11.32 23.15 -8.50
N LEU A 77 -11.89 22.28 -7.67
CA LEU A 77 -12.61 22.69 -6.47
C LEU A 77 -11.72 23.43 -5.46
N ALA A 78 -10.45 23.01 -5.31
CA ALA A 78 -9.50 23.71 -4.46
C ALA A 78 -9.15 25.10 -5.00
N GLU A 79 -9.00 25.24 -6.32
CA GLU A 79 -8.78 26.52 -6.98
C GLU A 79 -10.00 27.45 -6.80
N ASP A 80 -11.22 26.94 -6.94
CA ASP A 80 -12.45 27.71 -6.73
C ASP A 80 -12.58 28.20 -5.28
N VAL A 81 -12.33 27.33 -4.30
CA VAL A 81 -12.35 27.69 -2.87
C VAL A 81 -11.27 28.73 -2.56
N TYR A 82 -10.08 28.59 -3.13
CA TYR A 82 -9.01 29.57 -2.98
C TYR A 82 -9.40 30.94 -3.56
N ASN A 83 -9.94 30.95 -4.78
CA ASN A 83 -10.38 32.18 -5.45
C ASN A 83 -11.51 32.86 -4.67
N ALA A 84 -12.49 32.09 -4.18
CA ALA A 84 -13.56 32.60 -3.35
C ALA A 84 -13.03 33.21 -2.04
N ALA A 85 -12.07 32.54 -1.37
CA ALA A 85 -11.44 33.07 -0.16
C ALA A 85 -10.64 34.35 -0.43
N MET A 86 -9.97 34.47 -1.58
CA MET A 86 -9.25 35.67 -1.98
C MET A 86 -10.20 36.85 -2.25
N LEU A 87 -11.32 36.61 -2.93
CA LEU A 87 -12.37 37.61 -3.13
C LEU A 87 -13.03 38.04 -1.81
N ALA A 88 -13.26 37.09 -0.88
CA ALA A 88 -13.76 37.39 0.46
C ALA A 88 -12.78 38.27 1.27
N LYS A 89 -11.47 38.00 1.18
CA LYS A 89 -10.44 38.84 1.83
C LYS A 89 -10.36 40.23 1.21
N GLN A 90 -10.47 40.35 -0.11
CA GLN A 90 -10.45 41.65 -0.79
C GLN A 90 -11.70 42.47 -0.49
N SER A 91 -12.87 41.84 -0.41
CA SER A 91 -14.12 42.50 0.00
C SER A 91 -14.11 42.89 1.48
N ALA A 92 -13.52 42.08 2.37
CA ALA A 92 -13.31 42.43 3.78
C ALA A 92 -12.26 43.54 4.00
N SER A 93 -11.28 43.66 3.10
CA SER A 93 -10.24 44.71 3.12
C SER A 93 -10.72 46.05 2.54
N GLY A 94 -11.95 46.12 2.02
CA GLY A 94 -12.49 47.29 1.31
C GLY A 94 -13.36 48.25 2.12
N GLY A 95 -13.62 48.02 3.41
CA GLY A 95 -14.41 48.96 4.19
C GLY A 95 -14.61 48.61 5.66
N GLY A 96 -14.14 49.53 6.52
CA GLY A 96 -14.61 49.73 7.89
C GLY A 96 -13.87 48.95 8.98
N GLU A 97 -13.33 49.70 9.95
CA GLU A 97 -12.74 49.21 11.20
C GLU A 97 -13.59 48.12 11.89
N PRO A 98 -12.97 47.14 12.58
CA PRO A 98 -13.71 46.32 13.52
C PRO A 98 -14.06 47.18 14.73
N ALA A 99 -15.31 47.63 14.84
CA ALA A 99 -15.82 48.22 16.05
C ALA A 99 -15.73 47.20 17.19
N SER A 100 -14.89 47.50 18.18
CA SER A 100 -14.87 46.85 19.48
C SER A 100 -16.22 47.00 20.17
N SER A 101 -16.80 45.92 20.67
CA SER A 101 -17.66 46.00 21.85
C SER A 101 -17.51 44.75 22.71
N GLU A 102 -17.15 45.05 23.96
CA GLU A 102 -16.93 44.21 25.13
C GLU A 102 -18.17 43.42 25.60
N PRO A 103 -18.02 42.50 26.58
CA PRO A 103 -18.86 41.34 26.77
C PRO A 103 -20.08 41.61 27.64
N ALA A 104 -21.18 40.91 27.36
CA ALA A 104 -22.28 40.75 28.31
C ALA A 104 -22.09 39.46 29.11
N GLU A 105 -22.17 39.59 30.43
CA GLU A 105 -21.90 38.62 31.48
C GLU A 105 -22.64 37.27 31.33
N PRO A 106 -22.02 36.16 31.78
CA PRO A 106 -22.69 34.90 32.05
C PRO A 106 -23.15 34.84 33.52
N ALA A 107 -24.43 34.61 33.77
CA ALA A 107 -24.94 34.12 35.06
C ALA A 107 -25.47 32.69 34.82
N GLU A 108 -24.65 31.70 35.15
CA GLU A 108 -24.73 30.86 36.36
C GLU A 108 -25.70 29.67 36.17
N GLU A 109 -25.12 28.51 35.82
CA GLU A 109 -25.04 27.29 36.67
C GLU A 109 -26.24 26.36 36.41
N ALA A 110 -26.10 25.06 36.11
CA ALA A 110 -25.13 24.09 36.59
C ALA A 110 -24.92 22.91 35.61
N GLU A 111 -23.66 22.43 35.56
CA GLU A 111 -23.15 21.04 35.48
C GLU A 111 -23.80 20.03 34.48
N ALA A 112 -23.09 19.19 33.71
CA ALA A 112 -21.81 18.50 33.94
C ALA A 112 -21.24 17.88 32.63
N GLU A 113 -19.90 17.77 32.59
CA GLU A 113 -19.00 16.82 31.88
C GLU A 113 -19.03 16.76 30.34
N GLU A 114 -18.03 17.28 29.62
CA GLU A 114 -16.59 16.94 29.50
C GLU A 114 -16.28 15.82 28.49
N ALA A 115 -15.34 16.17 27.62
CA ALA A 115 -14.92 15.50 26.40
C ALA A 115 -13.91 14.36 26.64
N ALA A 116 -13.94 13.33 25.78
CA ALA A 116 -12.74 12.72 25.22
C ALA A 116 -13.10 11.76 24.07
N PRO A 117 -12.57 11.93 22.84
CA PRO A 117 -12.44 10.82 21.92
C PRO A 117 -11.29 9.92 22.40
N LEU A 118 -11.63 8.68 22.74
CA LEU A 118 -10.72 7.64 23.18
C LEU A 118 -9.59 7.43 22.16
N SER A 119 -8.37 7.50 22.66
CA SER A 119 -7.12 7.25 21.93
C SER A 119 -6.98 5.75 21.60
N PRO A 120 -6.30 5.37 20.50
CA PRO A 120 -5.96 3.98 20.25
C PRO A 120 -4.94 3.48 21.28
N GLU A 121 -5.27 2.34 21.88
CA GLU A 121 -4.45 1.57 22.81
C GLU A 121 -3.10 1.22 22.18
N THR A 122 -2.02 1.75 22.74
CA THR A 122 -0.66 1.29 22.47
C THR A 122 -0.31 0.22 23.50
N THR A 123 -0.69 -1.03 23.21
CA THR A 123 -0.17 -2.19 23.93
C THR A 123 1.28 -2.42 23.49
N THR A 124 2.21 -1.66 24.06
CA THR A 124 3.63 -2.00 23.99
C THR A 124 3.99 -2.74 25.25
N ALA A 125 4.06 -4.07 25.11
CA ALA A 125 4.60 -4.96 26.10
C ALA A 125 5.97 -4.47 26.57
N SER A 126 6.11 -4.47 27.90
CA SER A 126 7.33 -4.30 28.65
C SER A 126 8.48 -5.13 28.10
N ASN A 127 9.59 -4.46 27.78
CA ASN A 127 10.89 -5.02 28.08
C ASN A 127 11.92 -3.90 28.15
N THR A 128 12.55 -3.73 29.32
CA THR A 128 14.01 -3.80 29.53
C THR A 128 14.29 -3.27 30.93
N GLY A 129 14.83 -4.14 31.79
CA GLY A 129 15.33 -3.74 33.09
C GLY A 129 16.40 -2.66 32.98
N ASN A 130 16.19 -1.57 33.70
CA ASN A 130 17.16 -0.96 34.59
C ASN A 130 16.50 0.25 35.24
N GLY A 131 16.63 0.36 36.56
CA GLY A 131 16.08 1.45 37.35
C GLY A 131 16.56 2.80 36.80
N SER A 132 15.66 3.51 36.12
CA SER A 132 15.91 4.83 35.55
C SER A 132 15.01 5.82 36.27
N LYS A 133 15.62 6.64 37.12
CA LYS A 133 14.95 7.78 37.77
C LYS A 133 14.25 8.63 36.69
N PRO A 134 13.07 9.21 36.96
CA PRO A 134 12.38 10.04 35.98
C PRO A 134 13.27 11.21 35.57
N MET A 135 13.79 11.16 34.34
CA MET A 135 14.61 12.24 33.78
C MET A 135 13.71 13.42 33.39
N SER A 136 14.19 14.64 33.66
CA SER A 136 13.53 15.85 33.18
C SER A 136 13.47 15.86 31.65
N ARG A 137 12.45 16.54 31.09
CA ARG A 137 12.17 16.57 29.65
C ARG A 137 13.39 16.97 28.81
N ILE A 138 14.21 17.88 29.32
CA ILE A 138 15.44 18.36 28.67
C ILE A 138 16.48 17.23 28.56
N LYS A 139 16.71 16.48 29.64
CA LYS A 139 17.66 15.35 29.63
C LYS A 139 17.22 14.21 28.71
N LYS A 140 15.92 14.05 28.47
CA LYS A 140 15.38 13.08 27.50
C LYS A 140 15.71 13.49 26.06
N LEU A 141 15.68 14.79 25.76
CA LEU A 141 16.03 15.31 24.44
C LEU A 141 17.53 15.14 24.17
N ASP A 142 18.38 15.49 25.13
CA ASP A 142 19.84 15.32 24.97
C ASP A 142 20.24 13.84 24.82
N ALA A 143 19.61 12.94 25.60
CA ALA A 143 19.81 11.49 25.46
C ALA A 143 19.31 10.96 24.11
N PHE A 144 18.27 11.56 23.54
CA PHE A 144 17.76 11.21 22.23
C PHE A 144 18.70 11.68 21.10
N LEU A 145 19.20 12.92 21.18
CA LEU A 145 20.14 13.48 20.21
C LEU A 145 21.47 12.71 20.21
N THR A 146 22.02 12.43 21.40
CA THR A 146 23.23 11.59 21.53
C THR A 146 23.02 10.18 21.01
N ARG A 147 21.82 9.59 21.19
CA ARG A 147 21.48 8.29 20.61
C ARG A 147 21.43 8.33 19.08
N LEU A 148 20.91 9.41 18.49
CA LEU A 148 20.92 9.61 17.04
C LEU A 148 22.33 9.75 16.48
N GLU A 149 23.18 10.56 17.11
CA GLU A 149 24.59 10.73 16.71
C GLU A 149 25.39 9.43 16.82
N SER A 150 25.09 8.59 17.83
CA SER A 150 25.79 7.32 18.03
C SER A 150 25.48 6.25 16.97
N GLY A 151 24.41 6.42 16.18
CA GLY A 151 23.94 5.44 15.19
C GLY A 151 23.56 4.07 15.76
N LYS A 152 23.56 3.90 17.09
CA LYS A 152 23.40 2.60 17.76
C LYS A 152 21.95 2.15 17.74
N GLY A 153 21.65 1.18 16.86
CA GLY A 153 20.31 0.59 16.69
C GLY A 153 19.55 1.09 15.45
N MET A 154 20.19 1.83 14.56
CA MET A 154 19.56 2.35 13.32
C MET A 154 19.54 1.33 12.16
N THR A 155 20.12 0.15 12.35
CA THR A 155 20.10 -0.92 11.35
C THR A 155 18.84 -1.77 11.54
N LYS A 156 17.71 -1.32 10.99
CA LYS A 156 16.57 -2.22 10.75
C LYS A 156 17.01 -3.20 9.66
N THR A 157 17.54 -4.35 10.05
CA THR A 157 17.82 -5.44 9.12
C THR A 157 16.47 -5.90 8.56
N PHE A 158 16.23 -5.61 7.27
CA PHE A 158 15.21 -6.29 6.49
C PHE A 158 15.65 -7.74 6.33
N ALA A 159 15.51 -8.54 7.38
CA ALA A 159 15.30 -9.96 7.20
C ALA A 159 13.90 -10.06 6.59
N PRO A 160 13.72 -10.53 5.34
CA PRO A 160 12.41 -10.94 4.93
C PRO A 160 12.06 -12.11 5.85
N ASP A 161 11.27 -11.87 6.88
CA ASP A 161 10.63 -12.93 7.63
C ASP A 161 9.68 -13.59 6.64
N ARG A 162 10.21 -14.55 5.88
CA ARG A 162 9.45 -15.38 4.97
C ARG A 162 8.60 -16.30 5.84
N GLN A 163 7.58 -15.72 6.46
CA GLN A 163 6.35 -16.42 6.80
C GLN A 163 5.61 -16.71 5.49
N SER A 164 6.28 -17.41 4.57
CA SER A 164 5.58 -18.11 3.50
C SER A 164 4.73 -19.16 4.20
N PRO A 165 3.40 -19.19 3.99
CA PRO A 165 2.61 -20.28 4.51
C PRO A 165 3.22 -21.58 3.98
N SER A 166 3.49 -22.53 4.88
CA SER A 166 3.98 -23.86 4.50
C SER A 166 2.86 -24.60 3.81
N TYR A 167 2.65 -24.31 2.53
CA TYR A 167 1.80 -25.12 1.69
C TYR A 167 2.54 -26.43 1.43
N GLY A 168 1.87 -27.54 1.73
CA GLY A 168 2.36 -28.88 1.51
C GLY A 168 2.95 -29.05 0.10
N ARG A 169 4.00 -29.86 -0.01
CA ARG A 169 4.61 -30.16 -1.31
C ARG A 169 3.93 -31.36 -1.93
N TRP A 170 3.65 -31.27 -3.22
CA TRP A 170 3.21 -32.43 -4.00
C TRP A 170 4.40 -33.38 -4.17
N SER A 171 4.30 -34.58 -3.59
CA SER A 171 5.36 -35.59 -3.72
C SER A 171 5.18 -36.36 -5.02
N LEU A 172 6.09 -36.15 -5.98
CA LEU A 172 6.16 -36.93 -7.23
C LEU A 172 6.39 -38.42 -6.98
N ARG A 173 6.90 -38.78 -5.80
CA ARG A 173 7.20 -40.18 -5.44
C ARG A 173 5.99 -40.93 -4.88
N ALA A 174 5.11 -40.22 -4.17
CA ALA A 174 3.94 -40.81 -3.52
C ALA A 174 2.64 -40.58 -4.31
N GLY A 175 2.62 -39.67 -5.29
CA GLY A 175 1.41 -39.30 -6.02
C GLY A 175 0.35 -38.59 -5.16
N THR A 176 0.70 -38.23 -3.92
CA THR A 176 -0.18 -37.61 -2.93
C THR A 176 0.40 -36.30 -2.40
N PHE A 177 -0.48 -35.42 -1.93
CA PHE A 177 -0.14 -34.14 -1.32
C PHE A 177 0.28 -34.34 0.14
N GLU A 178 1.51 -33.98 0.51
CA GLU A 178 1.96 -34.02 1.91
C GLU A 178 1.75 -32.66 2.59
N PRO A 179 0.82 -32.53 3.56
CA PRO A 179 0.67 -31.29 4.32
C PRO A 179 1.92 -31.02 5.16
N GLY A 180 2.36 -29.75 5.20
CA GLY A 180 3.57 -29.33 5.89
C GLY A 180 3.56 -29.69 7.38
N ARG A 181 4.71 -30.17 7.91
CA ARG A 181 4.83 -30.57 9.32
C ARG A 181 4.46 -29.42 10.26
N ALA A 182 3.65 -29.72 11.27
CA ALA A 182 3.40 -28.80 12.38
C ALA A 182 4.71 -28.53 13.14
N LYS A 183 4.90 -27.26 13.54
CA LYS A 183 6.02 -26.83 14.39
C LYS A 183 6.02 -27.66 15.68
N PRO A 184 7.19 -28.10 16.19
CA PRO A 184 7.26 -28.69 17.52
C PRO A 184 6.89 -27.63 18.57
N ALA A 185 6.17 -28.07 19.60
CA ALA A 185 5.81 -27.25 20.76
C ALA A 185 7.09 -26.81 21.54
N PRO A 186 7.05 -25.67 22.24
CA PRO A 186 8.22 -25.11 22.93
C PRO A 186 8.80 -26.04 24.00
#